data_AF-A0A972DJX1-F1
#
_entry.id   AF-A0A972DJX1-F1
#
_cell.length_a   1.000
_cell.length_b   1.000
_cell.length_c   1.000
_cell.angle_alpha   90.00
_cell.angle_beta   90.00
_cell.angle_gamma   90.00
#
_symmetry.space_group_name_H-M   'P 1'
#
loop_
_entity.id
_entity.type
_entity.pdbx_description
1 polymer ?
#
loop_
_entity_poly.entity_id
_entity_poly.type
_entity_poly.pdbx_seq_one_letter_code
_entity_poly.pdbx_strand_id
1 'polypeptide(L)'
;MQKTSKDNGFNKMSDLSRILVVLFIFSVILIVAVQALTLSKVSKILSLYSESLNETQENREVESVGQEKEYILRTNPVAKRMDGIYEKIMNREIVFDDLLIGVPLSAELLEDISEYNGLVRNLKGFFSDLAVKNMIALFELPRNPDGSLFAPDYRKIPEDVREYVEVITDLSLYKNSTELLCSDSRLAFIIYSEGGGSAGMWPYFWHTELIKDRKDIQEDLNRLFELTEKIILSLDEEYEKLYSMN
;
A
#
# COMPACT_ATOMS: atom_id res chain seq x y z
N MET A 1 -95.99 -10.56 52.16
CA MET A 1 -96.34 -11.52 51.08
C MET A 1 -96.30 -10.77 49.76
N GLN A 2 -95.43 -11.22 48.84
CA GLN A 2 -95.37 -11.02 47.37
C GLN A 2 -95.34 -9.63 46.69
N LYS A 3 -94.25 -9.47 45.89
CA LYS A 3 -94.11 -8.90 44.51
C LYS A 3 -94.38 -7.40 44.32
N THR A 4 -93.61 -6.61 43.55
CA THR A 4 -92.79 -6.91 42.36
C THR A 4 -91.91 -5.72 41.96
N SER A 5 -90.90 -6.04 41.13
CA SER A 5 -90.28 -5.18 40.09
C SER A 5 -89.36 -4.04 40.55
N LYS A 6 -88.08 -4.37 40.73
CA LYS A 6 -86.98 -3.41 40.62
C LYS A 6 -86.60 -3.35 39.14
N ASP A 7 -86.75 -2.16 38.56
CA ASP A 7 -86.44 -1.86 37.16
C ASP A 7 -85.01 -2.24 36.79
N ASN A 8 -84.89 -3.04 35.71
CA ASN A 8 -83.67 -3.16 34.92
C ASN A 8 -83.60 -1.96 33.97
N GLY A 9 -82.98 -0.86 34.42
CA GLY A 9 -82.60 0.26 33.58
C GLY A 9 -81.14 0.16 33.16
N PHE A 10 -80.89 -0.49 32.03
CA PHE A 10 -79.61 -0.46 31.31
C PHE A 10 -79.16 1.01 31.13
N ASN A 11 -78.04 1.41 31.74
CA ASN A 11 -77.47 2.75 31.61
C ASN A 11 -77.13 3.04 30.14
N LYS A 12 -78.01 3.76 29.47
CA LYS A 12 -77.84 4.26 28.10
C LYS A 12 -76.90 5.46 28.16
N MET A 13 -75.60 5.20 28.18
CA MET A 13 -74.55 6.21 28.04
C MET A 13 -74.82 6.99 26.75
N SER A 14 -74.97 8.32 26.83
CA SER A 14 -75.24 9.15 25.65
C SER A 14 -74.08 9.02 24.65
N ASP A 15 -74.37 9.10 23.35
CA ASP A 15 -73.34 8.95 22.31
C ASP A 15 -72.15 9.90 22.53
N LEU A 16 -72.40 11.07 23.11
CA LEU A 16 -71.38 12.07 23.44
C LEU A 16 -70.41 11.60 24.53
N SER A 17 -70.90 10.88 25.55
CA SER A 17 -70.05 10.34 26.60
C SER A 17 -69.26 9.11 26.13
N ARG A 18 -69.76 8.34 25.15
CA ARG A 18 -68.98 7.29 24.48
C ARG A 18 -67.85 7.87 23.64
N ILE A 19 -68.12 8.94 22.89
CA ILE A 19 -67.11 9.65 22.09
C ILE A 19 -65.99 10.19 22.99
N LEU A 20 -66.32 10.79 24.14
CA LEU A 20 -65.33 11.31 25.08
C LEU A 20 -64.44 10.22 25.68
N VAL A 21 -65.01 9.05 26.03
CA VAL A 21 -64.21 7.92 26.55
C VAL A 21 -63.27 7.37 25.48
N VAL A 22 -63.73 7.25 24.23
CA VAL A 22 -62.89 6.80 23.11
C VAL A 22 -61.74 7.79 22.85
N LEU A 23 -62.02 9.10 22.86
CA LEU A 23 -60.99 10.13 22.71
C LEU A 23 -59.97 10.10 23.86
N PHE A 24 -60.42 9.88 25.09
CA PHE A 24 -59.52 9.76 26.24
C PHE A 24 -58.60 8.55 26.09
N ILE A 25 -59.15 7.37 25.76
CA ILE A 25 -58.36 6.15 25.53
C ILE A 25 -57.35 6.36 24.40
N PHE A 26 -57.78 6.97 23.29
CA PHE A 26 -56.90 7.25 22.15
C PHE A 26 -55.76 8.20 22.53
N SER A 27 -56.04 9.23 23.34
CA SER A 27 -55.02 10.17 23.81
C SER A 27 -53.96 9.50 24.69
N VAL A 28 -54.36 8.57 25.57
CA VAL A 28 -53.44 7.82 26.43
C VAL A 28 -52.57 6.89 25.59
N ILE A 29 -53.16 6.17 24.63
CA ILE A 29 -52.40 5.30 23.71
C ILE A 29 -51.38 6.12 22.92
N LEU A 30 -51.77 7.29 22.42
CA LEU A 30 -50.88 8.18 21.68
C LEU A 30 -49.69 8.64 22.54
N ILE A 31 -49.93 9.03 23.80
CA ILE A 31 -48.87 9.45 24.73
C ILE A 31 -47.90 8.30 24.99
N VAL A 32 -48.41 7.09 25.25
CA VAL A 32 -47.57 5.91 25.49
C VAL A 32 -46.78 5.54 24.24
N ALA A 33 -47.38 5.61 23.06
CA ALA A 33 -46.69 5.35 21.79
C ALA A 33 -45.57 6.35 21.53
N VAL A 34 -45.80 7.65 21.79
CA VAL A 34 -44.78 8.69 21.66
C VAL A 34 -43.63 8.45 22.64
N GLN A 35 -43.93 8.11 23.90
CA GLN A 35 -42.91 7.79 24.90
C GLN A 35 -42.10 6.53 24.56
N ALA A 36 -42.74 5.50 24.02
CA ALA A 36 -42.05 4.28 23.56
C ALA A 36 -41.11 4.57 22.38
N LEU A 37 -41.56 5.43 21.44
CA LEU A 37 -40.75 5.87 20.30
C LEU A 37 -39.55 6.73 20.73
N THR A 38 -39.70 7.61 21.73
CA THR A 38 -38.58 8.41 22.23
C THR A 38 -37.59 7.56 23.02
N LEU A 39 -38.04 6.63 23.88
CA LEU A 39 -37.14 5.70 24.58
C LEU A 39 -36.37 4.80 23.62
N SER A 40 -37.04 4.29 22.57
CA SER A 40 -36.42 3.49 21.51
C SER A 40 -35.28 4.23 20.81
N LYS A 41 -35.47 5.53 20.52
CA LYS A 41 -34.43 6.36 19.91
C LYS A 41 -33.27 6.60 20.86
N VAL A 42 -33.55 6.86 22.15
CA VAL A 42 -32.49 7.08 23.15
C VAL A 42 -31.68 5.81 23.39
N SER A 43 -32.31 4.62 23.47
CA SER A 43 -31.56 3.38 23.66
C SER A 43 -30.68 3.04 22.46
N LYS A 44 -31.15 3.34 21.24
CA LYS A 44 -30.38 3.12 20.00
C LYS A 44 -29.21 4.11 19.88
N ILE A 45 -29.40 5.35 20.33
CA ILE A 45 -28.30 6.32 20.42
C ILE A 45 -27.29 5.88 21.49
N LEU A 46 -27.75 5.40 22.65
CA LEU A 46 -26.87 4.90 23.71
C LEU A 46 -26.06 3.68 23.27
N SER A 47 -26.68 2.75 22.52
CA SER A 47 -25.99 1.57 22.00
C SER A 47 -24.94 1.94 20.96
N LEU A 48 -25.27 2.86 20.05
CA LEU A 48 -24.31 3.38 19.07
C LEU A 48 -23.16 4.14 19.72
N TYR A 49 -23.43 4.84 20.83
CA TYR A 49 -22.40 5.55 21.59
C TYR A 49 -21.51 4.59 22.38
N SER A 50 -22.04 3.49 22.90
CA SER A 50 -21.22 2.46 23.56
C SER A 50 -20.40 1.65 22.57
N GLU A 51 -20.94 1.37 21.38
CA GLU A 51 -20.26 0.66 20.31
C GLU A 51 -19.12 1.52 19.74
N SER A 52 -19.34 2.83 19.54
CA SER A 52 -18.29 3.76 19.14
C SER A 52 -17.25 4.00 20.24
N LEU A 53 -17.63 4.00 21.54
CA LEU A 53 -16.68 4.09 22.63
C LEU A 53 -15.78 2.86 22.70
N ASN A 54 -16.36 1.66 22.51
CA ASN A 54 -15.61 0.40 22.50
C ASN A 54 -14.68 0.32 21.28
N GLU A 55 -15.14 0.67 20.08
CA GLU A 55 -14.27 0.77 18.89
C GLU A 55 -13.16 1.81 19.09
N THR A 56 -13.44 2.95 19.71
CA THR A 56 -12.43 3.99 19.95
C THR A 56 -11.41 3.54 21.01
N GLN A 57 -11.84 2.78 22.02
CA GLN A 57 -10.95 2.27 23.07
C GLN A 57 -10.09 1.11 22.55
N GLU A 58 -10.67 0.18 21.80
CA GLU A 58 -9.96 -0.92 21.14
C GLU A 58 -8.96 -0.38 20.11
N ASN A 59 -9.36 0.61 19.29
CA ASN A 59 -8.44 1.28 18.37
C ASN A 59 -7.31 2.04 19.11
N ARG A 60 -7.58 2.70 20.23
CA ARG A 60 -6.54 3.36 21.03
C ARG A 60 -5.59 2.38 21.70
N GLU A 61 -6.08 1.24 22.18
CA GLU A 61 -5.22 0.20 22.74
C GLU A 61 -4.34 -0.43 21.66
N VAL A 62 -4.90 -0.76 20.49
CA VAL A 62 -4.16 -1.26 19.31
C VAL A 62 -3.13 -0.22 18.82
N GLU A 63 -3.50 1.06 18.78
CA GLU A 63 -2.61 2.15 18.34
C GLU A 63 -1.52 2.46 19.37
N SER A 64 -1.80 2.35 20.68
CA SER A 64 -0.80 2.54 21.74
C SER A 64 0.20 1.38 21.82
N VAL A 65 -0.28 0.13 21.67
CA VAL A 65 0.57 -1.06 21.60
C VAL A 65 1.38 -1.05 20.30
N GLY A 66 0.77 -0.61 19.19
CA GLY A 66 1.47 -0.38 17.93
C GLY A 66 2.59 0.66 18.04
N GLN A 67 2.33 1.79 18.72
CA GLN A 67 3.33 2.84 18.93
C GLN A 67 4.47 2.42 19.87
N GLU A 68 4.18 1.65 20.93
CA GLU A 68 5.21 1.14 21.84
C GLU A 68 6.08 0.07 21.15
N LYS A 69 5.48 -0.82 20.35
CA LYS A 69 6.19 -1.74 19.46
C LYS A 69 7.11 -1.02 18.48
N GLU A 70 6.57 0.00 17.79
CA GLU A 70 7.31 0.78 16.81
C GLU A 70 8.48 1.54 17.47
N TYR A 71 8.30 2.02 18.70
CA TYR A 71 9.36 2.68 19.47
C TYR A 71 10.48 1.72 19.90
N ILE A 72 10.14 0.50 20.36
CA ILE A 72 11.12 -0.53 20.73
C ILE A 72 11.91 -1.00 19.49
N LEU A 73 11.26 -1.13 18.33
CA LEU A 73 11.93 -1.48 17.07
C LEU A 73 12.85 -0.35 16.58
N ARG A 74 12.43 0.91 16.67
CA ARG A 74 13.28 2.07 16.32
C ARG A 74 14.53 2.20 17.20
N THR A 75 14.52 1.64 18.40
CA THR A 75 15.66 1.70 19.35
C THR A 75 16.50 0.43 19.36
N ASN A 76 16.00 -0.69 18.84
CA ASN A 76 16.76 -1.93 18.71
C ASN A 76 17.71 -1.86 17.49
N PRO A 77 19.04 -2.01 17.70
CA PRO A 77 20.01 -1.93 16.60
C PRO A 77 19.84 -3.05 15.56
N VAL A 78 19.29 -4.21 15.93
CA VAL A 78 18.99 -5.32 15.01
C VAL A 78 17.81 -4.97 14.12
N ALA A 79 16.72 -4.48 14.71
CA ALA A 79 15.55 -4.01 13.97
C ALA A 79 15.93 -2.88 13.00
N LYS A 80 16.68 -1.89 13.45
CA LYS A 80 17.18 -0.82 12.56
C LYS A 80 17.98 -1.34 11.36
N ARG A 81 18.76 -2.42 11.54
CA ARG A 81 19.50 -3.05 10.44
C ARG A 81 18.56 -3.81 9.50
N MET A 82 17.57 -4.51 10.04
CA MET A 82 16.53 -5.18 9.24
C MET A 82 15.71 -4.17 8.42
N ASP A 83 15.40 -3.00 8.96
CA ASP A 83 14.74 -1.90 8.22
C ASP A 83 15.61 -1.43 7.06
N GLY A 84 16.92 -1.30 7.31
CA GLY A 84 17.89 -0.97 6.28
C GLY A 84 17.95 -2.03 5.17
N ILE A 85 17.90 -3.32 5.51
CA ILE A 85 17.82 -4.40 4.51
C ILE A 85 16.52 -4.27 3.73
N TYR A 86 15.38 -4.11 4.40
CA TYR A 86 14.07 -3.97 3.78
C TYR A 86 14.05 -2.80 2.77
N GLU A 87 14.55 -1.64 3.17
CA GLU A 87 14.65 -0.45 2.32
C GLU A 87 15.49 -0.73 1.06
N LYS A 88 16.66 -1.38 1.22
CA LYS A 88 17.51 -1.76 0.08
C LYS A 88 16.79 -2.72 -0.88
N ILE A 89 16.11 -3.72 -0.35
CA ILE A 89 15.35 -4.69 -1.15
C ILE A 89 14.23 -4.00 -1.95
N MET A 90 13.45 -3.13 -1.28
CA MET A 90 12.37 -2.35 -1.87
C MET A 90 12.83 -1.39 -2.96
N ASN A 91 14.00 -0.77 -2.75
CA ASN A 91 14.58 0.21 -3.67
C ASN A 91 15.43 -0.43 -4.78
N ARG A 92 15.48 -1.78 -4.86
CA ARG A 92 16.30 -2.50 -5.85
C ARG A 92 17.79 -2.15 -5.73
N GLU A 93 18.27 -2.05 -4.50
CA GLU A 93 19.64 -1.68 -4.16
C GLU A 93 20.40 -2.84 -3.51
N ILE A 94 21.72 -2.83 -3.69
CA ILE A 94 22.60 -3.83 -3.08
C ILE A 94 22.53 -3.72 -1.56
N VAL A 95 22.29 -4.86 -0.91
CA VAL A 95 22.43 -5.01 0.54
C VAL A 95 23.90 -5.30 0.83
N PHE A 96 24.58 -4.34 1.46
CA PHE A 96 25.97 -4.53 1.84
C PHE A 96 26.10 -5.35 3.13
N ASP A 97 27.23 -6.06 3.28
CA ASP A 97 27.49 -6.96 4.41
C ASP A 97 27.40 -6.27 5.78
N ASP A 98 27.66 -4.96 5.85
CA ASP A 98 27.58 -4.16 7.08
C ASP A 98 26.17 -4.13 7.68
N LEU A 99 25.14 -4.17 6.84
CA LEU A 99 23.73 -4.27 7.25
C LEU A 99 23.40 -5.68 7.75
N LEU A 100 24.06 -6.72 7.24
CA LEU A 100 23.79 -8.12 7.59
C LEU A 100 24.47 -8.55 8.91
N ILE A 101 25.61 -7.95 9.23
CA ILE A 101 26.37 -8.31 10.44
C ILE A 101 25.48 -8.16 11.68
N GLY A 102 25.47 -9.16 12.55
CA GLY A 102 24.76 -9.11 13.85
C GLY A 102 23.23 -9.15 13.76
N VAL A 103 22.66 -9.36 12.57
CA VAL A 103 21.24 -9.65 12.39
C VAL A 103 21.06 -11.17 12.35
N PRO A 104 20.14 -11.76 13.14
CA PRO A 104 19.96 -13.21 13.24
C PRO A 104 19.16 -13.77 12.05
N LEU A 105 19.67 -13.58 10.82
CA LEU A 105 19.04 -14.08 9.61
C LEU A 105 19.30 -15.58 9.42
N SER A 106 18.34 -16.28 8.84
CA SER A 106 18.51 -17.69 8.46
C SER A 106 19.55 -17.82 7.34
N ALA A 107 20.18 -19.00 7.25
CA ALA A 107 21.14 -19.28 6.17
C ALA A 107 20.50 -19.17 4.78
N GLU A 108 19.23 -19.57 4.65
CA GLU A 108 18.46 -19.44 3.41
C GLU A 108 18.24 -17.97 3.03
N LEU A 109 17.87 -17.12 3.99
CA LEU A 109 17.66 -15.69 3.74
C LEU A 109 18.97 -14.98 3.33
N LEU A 110 20.10 -15.38 3.91
CA LEU A 110 21.41 -14.86 3.49
C LEU A 110 21.78 -15.28 2.06
N GLU A 111 21.46 -16.52 1.67
CA GLU A 111 21.66 -17.01 0.30
C GLU A 111 20.76 -16.26 -0.69
N ASP A 112 19.48 -16.08 -0.35
CA ASP A 112 18.52 -15.32 -1.16
C ASP A 112 18.98 -13.85 -1.35
N ILE A 113 19.48 -13.19 -0.29
CA ILE A 113 20.01 -11.83 -0.38
C ILE A 113 21.28 -11.78 -1.26
N SER A 114 22.14 -12.79 -1.16
CA SER A 114 23.34 -12.88 -2.01
C SER A 114 22.97 -13.05 -3.48
N GLU A 115 22.00 -13.91 -3.79
CA GLU A 115 21.49 -14.10 -5.16
C GLU A 115 20.84 -12.81 -5.68
N TYR A 116 19.97 -12.20 -4.88
CA TYR A 116 19.34 -10.90 -5.16
C TYR A 116 20.37 -9.84 -5.52
N ASN A 117 21.44 -9.70 -4.72
CA ASN A 117 22.51 -8.74 -4.98
C ASN A 117 23.23 -9.01 -6.31
N GLY A 118 23.42 -10.27 -6.68
CA GLY A 118 23.96 -10.67 -7.97
C GLY A 118 23.07 -10.22 -9.12
N LEU A 119 21.76 -10.47 -9.02
CA LEU A 119 20.77 -10.09 -10.02
C LEU A 119 20.66 -8.57 -10.17
N VAL A 120 20.54 -7.83 -9.07
CA VAL A 120 20.51 -6.36 -9.09
C VAL A 120 21.74 -5.82 -9.81
N ARG A 121 22.94 -6.30 -9.47
CA ARG A 121 24.18 -5.85 -10.11
C ARG A 121 24.18 -6.10 -11.62
N ASN A 122 23.82 -7.30 -12.04
CA ASN A 122 23.83 -7.70 -13.45
C ASN A 122 22.80 -6.90 -14.25
N LEU A 123 21.57 -6.80 -13.74
CA LEU A 123 20.48 -6.10 -14.39
C LEU A 123 20.72 -4.58 -14.43
N LYS A 124 21.26 -3.97 -13.35
CA LYS A 124 21.69 -2.56 -13.40
C LYS A 124 22.75 -2.34 -14.48
N GLY A 125 23.72 -3.23 -14.61
CA GLY A 125 24.73 -3.16 -15.66
C GLY A 125 24.12 -3.20 -17.07
N PHE A 126 23.16 -4.11 -17.29
CA PHE A 126 22.45 -4.25 -18.56
C PHE A 126 21.62 -3.00 -18.90
N PHE A 127 20.76 -2.54 -17.98
CA PHE A 127 19.90 -1.39 -18.22
C PHE A 127 20.67 -0.08 -18.27
N SER A 128 21.77 0.06 -17.53
CA SER A 128 22.65 1.23 -17.62
C SER A 128 23.28 1.36 -18.99
N ASP A 129 23.75 0.26 -19.60
CA ASP A 129 24.29 0.28 -20.97
C ASP A 129 23.23 0.71 -22.00
N LEU A 130 21.98 0.22 -21.86
CA LEU A 130 20.87 0.65 -22.70
C LEU A 130 20.55 2.13 -22.49
N ALA A 131 20.45 2.57 -21.24
CA ALA A 131 20.15 3.94 -20.86
C ALA A 131 21.21 4.92 -21.39
N VAL A 132 22.50 4.62 -21.25
CA VAL A 132 23.60 5.43 -21.79
C VAL A 132 23.47 5.59 -23.30
N LYS A 133 23.29 4.48 -24.02
CA LYS A 133 23.16 4.51 -25.49
C LYS A 133 21.96 5.33 -25.94
N ASN A 134 20.84 5.18 -25.25
CA ASN A 134 19.62 5.91 -25.54
C ASN A 134 19.78 7.41 -25.29
N MET A 135 20.32 7.79 -24.14
CA MET A 135 20.50 9.20 -23.80
C MET A 135 21.53 9.87 -24.72
N ILE A 136 22.63 9.19 -25.07
CA ILE A 136 23.58 9.70 -26.06
C ILE A 136 22.90 9.95 -27.40
N ALA A 137 22.03 9.04 -27.84
CA ALA A 137 21.29 9.19 -29.09
C ALA A 137 20.29 10.35 -29.05
N LEU A 138 19.50 10.46 -27.98
CA LEU A 138 18.48 11.50 -27.82
C LEU A 138 19.07 12.90 -27.66
N PHE A 139 20.18 13.04 -26.93
CA PHE A 139 20.87 14.32 -26.75
C PHE A 139 21.90 14.62 -27.86
N GLU A 140 21.95 13.79 -28.91
CA GLU A 140 22.89 13.90 -30.03
C GLU A 140 24.35 14.13 -29.57
N LEU A 141 24.76 13.47 -28.48
CA LEU A 141 26.08 13.67 -27.91
C LEU A 141 27.16 13.25 -28.93
N PRO A 142 28.30 13.97 -28.97
CA PRO A 142 29.30 13.83 -30.03
C PRO A 142 29.73 12.37 -30.16
N ARG A 143 29.69 11.84 -31.39
CA ARG A 143 30.10 10.48 -31.74
C ARG A 143 31.62 10.40 -31.94
N ASN A 144 32.18 9.19 -31.88
CA ASN A 144 33.57 8.99 -32.28
C ASN A 144 33.76 9.37 -33.77
N PRO A 145 34.98 9.71 -34.21
CA PRO A 145 35.27 10.04 -35.61
C PRO A 145 34.88 8.96 -36.63
N ASP A 146 34.75 7.70 -36.20
CA ASP A 146 34.32 6.55 -37.00
C ASP A 146 32.79 6.36 -37.06
N GLY A 147 32.02 7.27 -36.47
CA GLY A 147 30.55 7.21 -36.44
C GLY A 147 29.98 6.21 -35.42
N SER A 148 30.83 5.47 -34.70
CA SER A 148 30.39 4.66 -33.57
C SER A 148 29.85 5.57 -32.46
N LEU A 149 28.89 5.05 -31.69
CA LEU A 149 28.49 5.69 -30.44
C LEU A 149 29.76 5.98 -29.66
N PHE A 150 29.99 7.27 -29.36
CA PHE A 150 31.04 7.67 -28.44
C PHE A 150 30.82 6.83 -27.20
N ALA A 151 31.82 6.05 -26.82
CA ALA A 151 31.87 5.35 -25.54
C ALA A 151 32.70 6.24 -24.62
N PRO A 152 32.16 7.37 -24.14
CA PRO A 152 32.87 8.16 -23.16
C PRO A 152 33.15 7.25 -21.97
N ASP A 153 34.35 7.37 -21.41
CA ASP A 153 34.49 7.20 -19.96
C ASP A 153 33.24 7.86 -19.33
N TYR A 154 32.45 7.11 -18.56
CA TYR A 154 31.17 7.57 -18.01
C TYR A 154 31.27 8.99 -17.40
N ARG A 155 32.43 9.33 -16.84
CA ARG A 155 32.77 10.65 -16.29
C ARG A 155 32.73 11.81 -17.30
N LYS A 156 32.81 11.53 -18.59
CA LYS A 156 32.75 12.51 -19.70
C LYS A 156 31.34 12.74 -20.22
N ILE A 157 30.37 11.91 -19.82
CA ILE A 157 28.94 12.18 -20.07
C ILE A 157 28.54 13.37 -19.19
N PRO A 158 27.79 14.36 -19.70
CA PRO A 158 27.28 15.47 -18.88
C PRO A 158 26.54 14.96 -17.63
N GLU A 159 26.65 15.70 -16.52
CA GLU A 159 26.09 15.28 -15.23
C GLU A 159 24.58 15.03 -15.30
N ASP A 160 23.81 15.97 -15.86
CA ASP A 160 22.37 15.84 -16.07
C ASP A 160 22.00 14.57 -16.87
N VAL A 161 22.85 14.19 -17.83
CA VAL A 161 22.64 12.98 -18.65
C VAL A 161 22.94 11.72 -17.85
N ARG A 162 23.94 11.76 -16.95
CA ARG A 162 24.23 10.64 -16.03
C ARG A 162 23.08 10.44 -15.04
N GLU A 163 22.48 11.51 -14.54
CA GLU A 163 21.31 11.42 -13.66
C GLU A 163 20.14 10.74 -14.37
N TYR A 164 19.84 11.08 -15.62
CA TYR A 164 18.82 10.36 -16.39
C TYR A 164 19.14 8.88 -16.53
N VAL A 165 20.40 8.52 -16.78
CA VAL A 165 20.84 7.13 -16.89
C VAL A 165 20.60 6.37 -15.59
N GLU A 166 20.96 6.95 -14.44
CA GLU A 166 20.77 6.33 -13.13
C GLU A 166 19.28 6.07 -12.86
N VAL A 167 18.44 7.09 -13.07
CA VAL A 167 16.99 7.00 -12.89
C VAL A 167 16.38 5.91 -13.76
N ILE A 168 16.76 5.88 -15.05
CA ILE A 168 16.26 4.86 -15.97
C ILE A 168 16.68 3.47 -15.51
N THR A 169 17.94 3.32 -15.12
CA THR A 169 18.51 2.04 -14.68
C THR A 169 17.77 1.51 -13.45
N ASP A 170 17.52 2.36 -12.46
CA ASP A 170 16.87 1.96 -11.22
C ASP A 170 15.39 1.61 -11.45
N LEU A 171 14.65 2.45 -12.18
CA LEU A 171 13.24 2.21 -12.48
C LEU A 171 13.00 0.99 -13.38
N SER A 172 14.00 0.60 -14.19
CA SER A 172 13.97 -0.59 -15.02
C SER A 172 13.90 -1.91 -14.24
N LEU A 173 14.23 -1.92 -12.95
CA LEU A 173 14.23 -3.13 -12.11
C LEU A 173 12.88 -3.45 -11.46
N TYR A 174 11.81 -2.77 -11.86
CA TYR A 174 10.47 -2.94 -11.31
C TYR A 174 9.52 -3.63 -12.29
N LYS A 175 8.57 -4.43 -11.77
CA LYS A 175 7.55 -5.10 -12.60
C LYS A 175 6.76 -4.13 -13.47
N ASN A 176 6.46 -2.95 -12.94
CA ASN A 176 5.75 -1.86 -13.61
C ASN A 176 6.71 -0.78 -14.18
N SER A 177 7.94 -1.15 -14.54
CA SER A 177 8.98 -0.21 -15.00
C SER A 177 8.53 0.74 -16.10
N THR A 178 7.76 0.25 -17.08
CA THR A 178 7.25 1.09 -18.19
C THR A 178 6.39 2.23 -17.68
N GLU A 179 5.51 1.97 -16.70
CA GLU A 179 4.66 3.00 -16.10
C GLU A 179 5.48 3.97 -15.25
N LEU A 180 6.43 3.46 -14.47
CA LEU A 180 7.32 4.29 -13.64
C LEU A 180 8.17 5.23 -14.50
N LEU A 181 8.78 4.73 -15.57
CA LEU A 181 9.60 5.52 -16.49
C LEU A 181 8.77 6.59 -17.21
N CYS A 182 7.55 6.26 -17.65
CA CYS A 182 6.66 7.21 -18.32
C CYS A 182 6.09 8.27 -17.36
N SER A 183 5.97 7.96 -16.08
CA SER A 183 5.43 8.88 -15.06
C SER A 183 6.50 9.68 -14.32
N ASP A 184 7.78 9.32 -14.43
CA ASP A 184 8.87 10.10 -13.85
C ASP A 184 8.93 11.49 -14.50
N SER A 185 8.72 12.53 -13.71
CA SER A 185 8.63 13.92 -14.20
C SER A 185 9.86 14.39 -15.00
N ARG A 186 11.04 13.84 -14.73
CA ARG A 186 12.30 14.20 -15.39
C ARG A 186 12.36 13.57 -16.78
N LEU A 187 11.87 12.33 -16.90
CA LEU A 187 11.87 11.55 -18.14
C LEU A 187 10.64 11.83 -19.01
N ALA A 188 9.51 12.17 -18.39
CA ALA A 188 8.25 12.43 -19.07
C ALA A 188 8.41 13.47 -20.17
N PHE A 189 9.15 14.56 -19.93
CA PHE A 189 9.41 15.56 -20.95
C PHE A 189 10.13 14.95 -22.16
N ILE A 190 11.18 14.16 -21.95
CA ILE A 190 11.96 13.50 -23.01
C ILE A 190 11.09 12.48 -23.76
N ILE A 191 10.38 11.62 -23.03
CA ILE A 191 9.56 10.55 -23.60
C ILE A 191 8.39 11.12 -24.41
N TYR A 192 7.71 12.16 -23.90
CA TYR A 192 6.58 12.79 -24.58
C TYR A 192 7.02 13.77 -25.67
N SER A 193 8.18 14.42 -25.57
CA SER A 193 8.72 15.31 -26.63
C SER A 193 9.16 14.53 -27.86
N GLU A 194 9.60 13.28 -27.68
CA GLU A 194 9.78 12.30 -28.77
C GLU A 194 8.43 11.78 -29.33
N GLY A 195 7.33 12.39 -28.88
CA GLY A 195 6.07 12.52 -29.63
C GLY A 195 5.15 11.31 -29.62
N GLY A 196 5.29 10.38 -28.67
CA GLY A 196 4.53 9.12 -28.72
C GLY A 196 4.80 8.31 -30.01
N GLY A 197 5.88 8.64 -30.73
CA GLY A 197 6.40 7.91 -31.87
C GLY A 197 7.30 6.76 -31.43
N SER A 198 7.83 5.99 -32.37
CA SER A 198 8.67 4.81 -32.09
C SER A 198 9.90 5.13 -31.22
N ALA A 199 10.41 6.36 -31.24
CA ALA A 199 11.54 6.81 -30.43
C ALA A 199 11.19 6.97 -28.95
N GLY A 200 9.98 7.40 -28.59
CA GLY A 200 9.53 7.51 -27.19
C GLY A 200 9.07 6.18 -26.57
N MET A 201 8.97 5.11 -27.38
CA MET A 201 8.49 3.78 -26.96
C MET A 201 9.57 2.91 -26.33
N TRP A 202 10.80 3.41 -26.16
CA TRP A 202 11.90 2.65 -25.57
C TRP A 202 11.58 2.07 -24.18
N PRO A 203 10.82 2.72 -23.27
CA PRO A 203 10.49 2.12 -21.98
C PRO A 203 9.70 0.83 -22.16
N TYR A 204 8.71 0.84 -23.05
CA TYR A 204 7.92 -0.34 -23.39
C TYR A 204 8.76 -1.40 -24.11
N PHE A 205 9.48 -0.98 -25.17
CA PHE A 205 10.24 -1.89 -26.03
C PHE A 205 11.30 -2.65 -25.24
N TRP A 206 12.01 -2.00 -24.32
CA TRP A 206 13.06 -2.63 -23.52
C TRP A 206 12.51 -3.73 -22.61
N HIS A 207 11.30 -3.57 -22.09
CA HIS A 207 10.71 -4.51 -21.15
C HIS A 207 9.67 -5.44 -21.79
N THR A 208 9.57 -5.45 -23.12
CA THR A 208 8.69 -6.36 -23.86
C THR A 208 9.42 -6.98 -25.04
N GLU A 209 9.57 -6.25 -26.14
CA GLU A 209 10.06 -6.79 -27.40
C GLU A 209 11.57 -7.07 -27.39
N LEU A 210 12.38 -6.21 -26.76
CA LEU A 210 13.83 -6.40 -26.67
C LEU A 210 14.19 -7.60 -25.79
N ILE A 211 13.54 -7.71 -24.63
CA ILE A 211 13.82 -8.81 -23.69
C ILE A 211 13.17 -10.14 -24.12
N LYS A 212 12.19 -10.12 -25.02
CA LYS A 212 11.56 -11.34 -25.56
C LYS A 212 12.59 -12.32 -26.14
N ASP A 213 13.63 -11.79 -26.78
CA ASP A 213 14.72 -12.59 -27.36
C ASP A 213 15.91 -12.77 -26.39
N ARG A 214 15.83 -12.20 -25.18
CA ARG A 214 16.84 -12.28 -24.11
C ARG A 214 16.31 -13.04 -22.91
N LYS A 215 16.19 -14.37 -23.08
CA LYS A 215 15.72 -15.27 -22.02
C LYS A 215 16.51 -15.14 -20.72
N ASP A 216 17.81 -14.93 -20.83
CA ASP A 216 18.70 -14.67 -19.70
C ASP A 216 18.23 -13.48 -18.86
N ILE A 217 17.94 -12.35 -19.50
CA ILE A 217 17.48 -11.13 -18.81
C ILE A 217 16.06 -11.31 -18.28
N GLN A 218 15.20 -12.01 -19.01
CA GLN A 218 13.83 -12.28 -18.58
C GLN A 218 13.79 -13.21 -17.34
N GLU A 219 14.60 -14.27 -17.33
CA GLU A 219 14.75 -15.17 -16.19
C GLU A 219 15.31 -14.42 -14.98
N ASP A 220 16.34 -13.60 -15.17
CA ASP A 220 16.93 -12.77 -14.11
C ASP A 220 15.92 -11.77 -13.51
N LEU A 221 15.12 -11.10 -14.35
CA LEU A 221 14.07 -10.17 -13.89
C LEU A 221 12.98 -10.89 -13.09
N ASN A 222 12.48 -12.02 -13.61
CA ASN A 222 11.47 -12.81 -12.91
C ASN A 222 12.01 -13.32 -11.57
N ARG A 223 13.26 -13.80 -11.55
CA ARG A 223 13.91 -14.26 -10.32
C ARG A 223 14.12 -13.13 -9.32
N LEU A 224 14.53 -11.94 -9.78
CA LEU A 224 14.65 -10.75 -8.93
C LEU A 224 13.32 -10.40 -8.26
N PHE A 225 12.22 -10.48 -9.02
CA PHE A 225 10.88 -10.21 -8.51
C PHE A 225 10.43 -11.22 -7.46
N GLU A 226 10.62 -12.51 -7.71
CA GLU A 226 10.33 -13.57 -6.76
C GLU A 226 11.15 -13.42 -5.48
N LEU A 227 12.45 -13.19 -5.61
CA LEU A 227 13.34 -13.00 -4.46
C LEU A 227 12.98 -11.77 -3.64
N THR A 228 12.60 -10.67 -4.29
CA THR A 228 12.14 -9.47 -3.56
C THR A 228 10.99 -9.81 -2.63
N GLU A 229 9.95 -10.47 -3.16
CA GLU A 229 8.77 -10.86 -2.36
C GLU A 229 9.15 -11.87 -1.26
N LYS A 230 9.97 -12.88 -1.60
CA LYS A 230 10.43 -13.91 -0.67
C LYS A 230 11.25 -13.32 0.50
N ILE A 231 12.18 -12.43 0.20
CA ILE A 231 13.06 -11.79 1.20
C ILE A 231 12.22 -10.90 2.13
N ILE A 232 11.30 -10.10 1.57
CA ILE A 232 10.42 -9.24 2.37
C ILE A 232 9.59 -10.07 3.35
N LEU A 233 8.93 -11.13 2.87
CA LEU A 233 8.14 -12.01 3.73
C LEU A 233 9.00 -12.66 4.83
N SER A 234 10.22 -13.08 4.48
CA SER A 234 11.14 -13.67 5.45
C SER A 234 11.60 -12.66 6.50
N LEU A 235 11.84 -11.40 6.11
CA LEU A 235 12.18 -10.32 7.03
C LEU A 235 11.01 -10.00 7.98
N ASP A 236 9.78 -9.97 7.46
CA ASP A 236 8.57 -9.76 8.27
C ASP A 236 8.39 -10.88 9.31
N GLU A 237 8.66 -12.13 8.95
CA GLU A 237 8.65 -13.25 9.89
C GLU A 237 9.74 -13.13 10.98
N GLU A 238 10.94 -12.69 10.62
CA GLU A 238 12.01 -12.44 11.59
C GLU A 238 11.67 -11.26 12.52
N TYR A 239 10.98 -10.23 12.01
CA TYR A 239 10.47 -9.13 12.83
C TYR A 239 9.46 -9.59 13.87
N GLU A 240 8.51 -10.43 13.48
CA GLU A 240 7.51 -10.99 14.40
C GLU A 240 8.16 -11.89 15.47
N LYS A 241 9.21 -12.65 15.12
CA LYS A 241 9.98 -13.42 16.10
C LYS A 241 10.64 -12.51 17.14
N LEU A 242 11.27 -11.41 16.71
CA LEU A 242 11.86 -10.42 17.61
C LEU A 242 10.80 -9.80 18.55
N TYR A 243 9.56 -9.63 18.08
CA TYR A 243 8.45 -9.19 18.90
C TYR A 243 8.04 -10.23 19.95
N SER A 244 7.95 -11.51 19.55
CA SER A 244 7.51 -12.60 20.43
C SER A 244 8.50 -13.02 21.53
N MET A 245 9.77 -12.60 21.42
CA MET A 245 10.84 -12.93 22.37
C MET A 245 11.04 -11.89 23.48
N ASN A 246 10.39 -10.72 23.40
CA ASN A 246 10.39 -9.69 24.45
C ASN A 246 9.08 -9.67 25.24
#